data_AF-A0A536Z7D3-F1
#
_entry.id   AF-A0A536Z7D3-F1
#
_cell.length_a   1.000
_cell.length_b   1.000
_cell.length_c   1.000
_cell.angle_alpha   90.00
_cell.angle_beta   90.00
_cell.angle_gamma   90.00
#
_symmetry.space_group_name_H-M   'P 1'
#
loop_
_entity.id
_entity.type
_entity.pdbx_description
1 polymer ?
#
loop_
_entity_poly.entity_id
_entity_poly.type
_entity_poly.pdbx_seq_one_letter_code
_entity_poly.pdbx_strand_id
1 'polypeptide(L)'
;MDFSHLSEPLMASMVGALATVAAALVQLRISWRKEMKERERGQPITKKTRRGPVIVVFALLVAAAVGGFALSQYFVSLREGDRDSLRADLQSKLSEINATATRLEQARTNERRQIETEIQRADASRLGEEGAAASVVVGPCKPEGAKQACTEQSAPRIALCARVPAAASVKEVQLYIGAEKPKQPWQDNRVQPGEEAGQSRFAEKFTERPDGDAKQICQGFANWSGEKSRIARILVKYAL
;
A
#
# COMPACT_ATOMS: atom_id res chain seq x y z
N MET A 1 32.93 -31.78 -13.96
CA MET A 1 32.12 -31.68 -15.18
C MET A 1 31.70 -33.09 -15.52
N ASP A 2 30.49 -33.46 -15.09
CA ASP A 2 29.95 -34.81 -15.21
C ASP A 2 29.41 -35.07 -16.62
N PHE A 3 29.89 -36.13 -17.26
CA PHE A 3 29.53 -36.54 -18.62
C PHE A 3 28.42 -37.63 -18.62
N SER A 4 27.58 -37.66 -17.59
CA SER A 4 26.71 -38.82 -17.28
C SER A 4 25.35 -38.87 -18.01
N HIS A 5 25.12 -38.03 -19.03
CA HIS A 5 23.83 -37.94 -19.73
C HIS A 5 23.87 -38.18 -21.25
N LEU A 6 24.94 -38.74 -21.80
CA LEU A 6 24.95 -39.19 -23.20
C LEU A 6 24.59 -40.68 -23.23
N SER A 7 23.47 -41.02 -23.90
CA SER A 7 22.95 -42.39 -23.94
C SER A 7 24.00 -43.38 -24.46
N GLU A 8 24.08 -44.55 -23.82
CA GLU A 8 25.01 -45.64 -24.13
C GLU A 8 25.11 -46.00 -25.64
N PRO A 9 24.01 -46.02 -26.44
CA PRO A 9 24.13 -46.26 -27.88
C PRO A 9 24.80 -45.10 -28.64
N LEU A 10 24.69 -43.87 -28.15
CA LEU A 10 25.30 -42.69 -28.77
C LEU A 10 26.82 -42.69 -28.54
N MET A 11 27.24 -43.04 -27.31
CA MET A 11 28.65 -43.28 -26.97
C MET A 11 29.24 -44.44 -27.79
N ALA A 12 28.52 -45.56 -27.89
CA ALA A 12 28.95 -46.71 -28.69
C ALA A 12 29.09 -46.35 -30.18
N SER A 13 28.17 -45.56 -30.73
CA SER A 13 28.25 -45.10 -32.13
C SER A 13 29.43 -44.16 -32.38
N MET A 14 29.73 -43.26 -31.43
CA MET A 14 30.87 -42.34 -31.53
C MET A 14 32.21 -43.09 -31.48
N VAL A 15 32.33 -44.07 -30.58
CA VAL A 15 33.55 -44.88 -30.46
C VAL A 15 33.75 -45.73 -31.73
N GLY A 16 32.69 -46.31 -32.28
CA GLY A 16 32.75 -47.06 -33.54
C GLY A 16 33.17 -46.20 -34.74
N ALA A 17 32.63 -44.97 -34.83
CA ALA A 17 32.98 -44.01 -35.88
C ALA A 17 34.44 -43.52 -35.75
N LEU A 18 34.90 -43.24 -34.53
CA LEU A 18 36.29 -42.85 -34.28
C LEU A 18 37.27 -43.98 -34.61
N ALA A 19 36.91 -45.23 -34.29
CA ALA A 19 37.74 -46.39 -34.61
C ALA A 19 37.90 -46.60 -36.14
N THR A 20 36.83 -46.40 -36.92
CA THR A 20 36.89 -46.50 -38.38
C THR A 20 37.72 -45.38 -39.01
N VAL A 21 37.61 -44.16 -38.50
CA VAL A 21 38.44 -43.03 -38.94
C VAL A 21 39.92 -43.25 -38.58
N ALA A 22 40.21 -43.74 -37.38
CA ALA A 22 41.56 -44.06 -36.95
C ALA A 22 42.18 -45.17 -37.82
N ALA A 23 41.42 -46.24 -38.12
CA ALA A 23 41.88 -47.32 -38.98
C ALA A 23 42.19 -46.83 -40.41
N ALA A 24 41.34 -45.98 -40.99
CA ALA A 24 41.57 -45.39 -42.30
C ALA A 24 42.82 -44.49 -42.32
N LEU A 25 43.04 -43.69 -41.27
CA LEU A 25 44.23 -42.85 -41.14
C LEU A 25 45.51 -43.69 -41.00
N VAL A 26 45.47 -44.82 -40.29
CA VAL A 26 46.60 -45.74 -40.16
C VAL A 26 46.96 -46.40 -41.50
N GLN A 27 45.97 -46.87 -42.26
CA GLN A 27 46.20 -47.42 -43.61
C GLN A 27 46.84 -46.39 -44.54
N LEU A 28 46.39 -45.14 -44.46
CA LEU A 28 46.93 -44.03 -45.23
C LEU A 28 48.40 -43.74 -44.84
N ARG A 29 48.71 -43.72 -43.53
CA ARG A 29 50.08 -43.58 -43.01
C ARG A 29 51.03 -44.70 -43.46
N ILE A 30 50.55 -45.94 -43.50
CA ILE A 30 51.33 -47.11 -43.93
C ILE A 30 51.60 -47.06 -45.43
N SER A 31 50.59 -46.72 -46.24
CA SER A 31 50.76 -46.55 -47.69
C SER A 31 51.77 -45.44 -48.01
N TRP A 32 51.75 -44.35 -47.26
CA TRP A 32 52.66 -43.22 -47.41
C TRP A 32 54.10 -43.56 -47.01
N ARG A 33 54.29 -44.36 -45.95
CA ARG A 33 55.62 -44.88 -45.57
C ARG A 33 56.19 -45.86 -46.59
N LYS A 34 55.35 -46.72 -47.18
CA LYS A 34 55.76 -47.61 -48.29
C LYS A 34 56.21 -46.79 -49.49
N GLU A 35 55.44 -45.78 -49.87
CA GLU A 35 55.76 -44.90 -50.99
C GLU A 35 57.06 -44.10 -50.76
N MET A 36 57.35 -43.67 -49.52
CA MET A 36 58.61 -43.02 -49.17
C MET A 36 59.81 -43.99 -49.22
N LYS A 37 59.62 -45.24 -48.78
CA LYS A 37 60.68 -46.26 -48.82
C LYS A 37 60.99 -46.73 -50.25
N GLU A 38 60.01 -46.68 -51.14
CA GLU A 38 60.19 -46.91 -52.58
C GLU A 38 60.94 -45.75 -53.27
N ARG A 39 60.80 -44.52 -52.76
CA ARG A 39 61.59 -43.36 -53.23
C ARG A 39 63.08 -43.44 -52.87
N GLU A 40 63.44 -44.11 -51.78
CA GLU A 40 64.84 -44.34 -51.38
C GLU A 40 65.54 -45.44 -52.19
N ARG A 41 64.79 -46.34 -52.85
CA ARG A 41 65.33 -47.47 -53.63
C ARG A 41 65.56 -47.18 -55.12
N GLY A 42 65.36 -45.94 -55.57
CA GLY A 42 65.80 -45.49 -56.90
C GLY A 42 65.09 -46.11 -58.11
N GLN A 43 63.88 -46.66 -57.94
CA GLN A 43 63.14 -47.26 -59.06
C GLN A 43 62.22 -46.20 -59.74
N PRO A 44 62.21 -46.04 -61.07
CA PRO A 44 61.44 -45.00 -61.73
C PRO A 44 59.95 -45.38 -61.76
N ILE A 45 59.18 -44.81 -60.84
CA ILE A 45 57.72 -44.99 -60.77
C ILE A 45 57.07 -44.12 -61.85
N THR A 46 56.27 -44.76 -62.70
CA THR A 46 55.57 -44.16 -63.84
C THR A 46 54.62 -43.03 -63.42
N LYS A 47 54.60 -41.93 -64.19
CA LYS A 47 53.97 -40.62 -63.90
C LYS A 47 52.44 -40.58 -63.70
N LYS A 48 51.70 -41.71 -63.71
CA LYS A 48 50.23 -41.68 -63.84
C LYS A 48 49.42 -41.69 -62.52
N THR A 49 50.03 -42.00 -61.37
CA THR A 49 49.27 -42.31 -60.13
C THR A 49 49.24 -41.20 -59.07
N ARG A 50 49.86 -40.03 -59.31
CA ARG A 50 50.14 -39.01 -58.28
C ARG A 50 48.97 -38.10 -57.85
N ARG A 51 47.80 -38.17 -58.49
CA ARG A 51 46.66 -37.27 -58.21
C ARG A 51 45.60 -37.80 -57.24
N GLY A 52 45.58 -39.11 -56.98
CA GLY A 52 44.59 -39.73 -56.08
C GLY A 52 44.66 -39.26 -54.62
N PRO A 53 45.85 -39.24 -53.97
CA PRO A 53 45.93 -39.00 -52.52
C PRO A 53 45.60 -37.57 -52.08
N VAL A 54 45.97 -36.56 -52.87
CA VAL A 54 45.78 -35.14 -52.51
C VAL A 54 44.30 -34.75 -52.57
N ILE A 55 43.55 -35.27 -53.54
CA ILE A 55 42.12 -35.00 -53.69
C ILE A 55 41.34 -35.54 -52.49
N VAL A 56 41.72 -36.73 -51.99
CA VAL A 56 41.08 -37.33 -50.80
C VAL A 56 41.31 -36.48 -49.56
N VAL A 57 42.52 -35.96 -49.34
CA VAL A 57 42.82 -35.09 -48.20
C VAL A 57 42.05 -33.77 -48.26
N PHE A 58 41.99 -33.15 -49.45
CA PHE A 58 41.24 -31.91 -49.64
C PHE A 58 39.73 -32.11 -49.41
N ALA A 59 39.17 -33.22 -49.91
CA ALA A 59 37.78 -33.57 -49.68
C ALA A 59 37.47 -33.79 -48.19
N LEU A 60 38.38 -34.43 -47.46
CA LEU A 60 38.26 -34.63 -46.01
C LEU A 60 38.30 -33.31 -45.23
N LEU A 61 39.15 -32.37 -45.65
CA LEU A 61 39.28 -31.05 -45.03
C LEU A 61 38.01 -30.21 -45.24
N VAL A 62 37.46 -30.24 -46.46
CA VAL A 62 36.18 -29.58 -46.77
C VAL A 62 35.04 -30.22 -45.99
N ALA A 63 34.98 -31.56 -45.92
CA ALA A 63 33.96 -32.26 -45.14
C ALA A 63 34.05 -31.93 -43.63
N ALA A 64 35.24 -31.86 -43.07
CA ALA A 64 35.46 -31.48 -41.67
C ALA A 64 35.06 -30.02 -41.39
N ALA A 65 35.37 -29.10 -42.31
CA ALA A 65 34.99 -27.68 -42.17
C ALA A 65 33.48 -27.48 -42.20
N VAL A 66 32.79 -28.13 -43.15
CA VAL A 66 31.32 -28.05 -43.28
C VAL A 66 30.62 -28.74 -42.10
N GLY A 67 31.11 -29.92 -41.69
CA GLY A 67 30.59 -30.64 -40.53
C GLY A 67 30.77 -29.87 -39.21
N GLY A 68 31.92 -29.22 -39.01
CA GLY A 68 32.19 -28.40 -37.84
C GLY A 68 31.31 -27.15 -37.74
N PHE A 69 31.04 -26.49 -38.87
CA PHE A 69 30.19 -25.30 -38.91
C PHE A 69 28.69 -25.62 -38.71
N ALA A 70 28.20 -26.72 -39.28
CA ALA A 70 26.83 -27.15 -39.04
C ALA A 70 26.60 -27.53 -37.57
N LEU A 71 27.56 -28.22 -36.95
CA LEU A 71 27.49 -28.60 -35.54
C LEU A 71 27.55 -27.38 -34.61
N SER A 72 28.37 -26.37 -34.91
CA SER A 72 28.46 -25.17 -34.08
C SER A 72 27.15 -24.38 -34.06
N GLN A 73 26.47 -24.26 -35.22
CA GLN A 73 25.17 -23.61 -35.32
C GLN A 73 24.09 -24.35 -34.52
N TYR A 74 24.12 -25.68 -34.51
CA TYR A 74 23.19 -26.49 -33.72
C TYR A 74 23.38 -26.27 -32.21
N PHE A 75 24.62 -26.22 -31.72
CA PHE A 75 24.90 -25.93 -30.31
C PHE A 75 24.56 -24.50 -29.89
N VAL A 76 24.73 -23.52 -30.79
CA VAL A 76 24.31 -22.13 -30.53
C VAL A 76 22.79 -22.05 -30.42
N SER A 77 22.06 -22.69 -31.34
CA SER A 77 20.58 -22.73 -31.31
C SER A 77 20.03 -23.37 -30.03
N LEU A 78 20.68 -24.45 -29.55
CA LEU A 78 20.34 -25.08 -28.27
C LEU A 78 20.55 -24.14 -27.07
N ARG A 79 21.63 -23.35 -27.08
CA ARG A 79 21.94 -22.39 -26.01
C ARG A 79 21.01 -21.18 -26.01
N GLU A 80 20.57 -20.73 -27.18
CA GLU A 80 19.62 -19.61 -27.31
C GLU A 80 18.25 -19.99 -26.76
N GLY A 81 17.74 -21.18 -27.09
CA GLY A 81 16.48 -21.68 -26.53
C GLY A 81 16.46 -21.78 -25.01
N ASP A 82 17.59 -22.20 -24.40
CA ASP A 82 17.72 -22.32 -22.94
C ASP A 82 17.84 -20.95 -22.24
N ARG A 83 18.46 -19.96 -22.89
CA ARG A 83 18.49 -18.58 -22.38
C ARG A 83 17.13 -17.91 -22.41
N ASP A 84 16.35 -18.19 -23.45
CA ASP A 84 15.02 -17.61 -23.59
C ASP A 84 14.01 -18.24 -22.63
N SER A 85 14.12 -19.54 -22.37
CA SER A 85 13.31 -20.22 -21.35
C SER A 85 13.61 -19.68 -19.94
N LEU A 86 14.89 -19.47 -19.60
CA LEU A 86 15.31 -18.87 -18.33
C LEU A 86 14.84 -17.42 -18.17
N ARG A 87 14.85 -16.64 -19.25
CA ARG A 87 14.31 -15.26 -19.23
C ARG A 87 12.80 -15.26 -19.05
N ALA A 88 12.08 -16.16 -19.72
CA ALA A 88 10.64 -16.29 -19.58
C ALA A 88 10.26 -16.68 -18.15
N ASP A 89 10.99 -17.64 -17.55
CA ASP A 89 10.78 -18.05 -16.16
C ASP A 89 11.04 -16.88 -15.19
N LEU A 90 12.16 -16.15 -15.34
CA LEU A 90 12.46 -14.97 -14.51
C LEU A 90 11.41 -13.87 -14.65
N GLN A 91 10.95 -13.57 -15.86
CA GLN A 91 9.89 -12.60 -16.10
C GLN A 91 8.57 -13.03 -15.44
N SER A 92 8.25 -14.33 -15.49
CA SER A 92 7.07 -14.87 -14.81
C SER A 92 7.15 -14.65 -13.30
N LYS A 93 8.29 -14.98 -12.67
CA LYS A 93 8.50 -14.82 -11.23
C LYS A 93 8.48 -13.36 -10.80
N LEU A 94 9.04 -12.46 -11.60
CA LEU A 94 8.96 -11.02 -11.33
C LEU A 94 7.51 -10.51 -11.42
N SER A 95 6.73 -11.00 -12.39
CA SER A 95 5.32 -10.60 -12.50
C SER A 95 4.49 -11.09 -11.32
N GLU A 96 4.76 -12.28 -10.81
CA GLU A 96 4.09 -12.86 -9.64
C GLU A 96 4.48 -12.12 -8.35
N ILE A 97 5.76 -11.81 -8.15
CA ILE A 97 6.24 -11.01 -7.01
C ILE A 97 5.64 -9.61 -7.04
N ASN A 98 5.58 -8.98 -8.22
CA ASN A 98 4.98 -7.64 -8.34
C ASN A 98 3.47 -7.68 -8.06
N ALA A 99 2.76 -8.69 -8.56
CA ALA A 99 1.33 -8.87 -8.29
C ALA A 99 1.02 -9.13 -6.81
N THR A 100 1.89 -9.87 -6.12
CA THR A 100 1.73 -10.15 -4.69
C THR A 100 2.10 -8.96 -3.82
N ALA A 101 3.17 -8.23 -4.16
CA ALA A 101 3.57 -7.00 -3.48
C ALA A 101 2.48 -5.91 -3.56
N THR A 102 1.94 -5.68 -4.76
CA THR A 102 0.87 -4.69 -4.97
C THR A 102 -0.41 -5.05 -4.22
N ARG A 103 -0.80 -6.34 -4.16
CA ARG A 103 -1.93 -6.79 -3.34
C ARG A 103 -1.69 -6.57 -1.85
N LEU A 104 -0.48 -6.82 -1.36
CA LEU A 104 -0.15 -6.63 0.05
C LEU A 104 -0.14 -5.13 0.42
N GLU A 105 0.37 -4.27 -0.46
CA GLU A 105 0.33 -2.81 -0.27
C GLU A 105 -1.10 -2.28 -0.27
N GLN A 106 -1.96 -2.76 -1.17
CA GLN A 106 -3.38 -2.42 -1.19
C GLN A 106 -4.10 -2.91 0.07
N ALA A 107 -3.82 -4.14 0.53
CA ALA A 107 -4.40 -4.67 1.77
C ALA A 107 -3.97 -3.85 2.99
N ARG A 108 -2.66 -3.59 3.13
CA ARG A 108 -2.11 -2.80 4.25
C ARG A 108 -2.64 -1.36 4.25
N THR A 109 -2.75 -0.71 3.08
CA THR A 109 -3.30 0.65 3.00
C THR A 109 -4.78 0.70 3.30
N ASN A 110 -5.55 -0.31 2.88
CA ASN A 110 -6.97 -0.41 3.21
C ASN A 110 -7.18 -0.64 4.72
N GLU A 111 -6.44 -1.57 5.31
CA GLU A 111 -6.48 -1.85 6.75
C GLU A 111 -6.09 -0.62 7.57
N ARG A 112 -5.02 0.09 7.16
CA ARG A 112 -4.62 1.34 7.81
C ARG A 112 -5.73 2.39 7.75
N ARG A 113 -6.39 2.55 6.60
CA ARG A 113 -7.52 3.49 6.47
C ARG A 113 -8.69 3.08 7.35
N GLN A 114 -9.00 1.78 7.44
CA GLN A 114 -10.06 1.29 8.32
C GLN A 114 -9.75 1.63 9.78
N ILE A 115 -8.53 1.33 10.24
CA ILE A 115 -8.09 1.65 11.61
C ILE A 115 -8.16 3.17 11.87
N GLU A 116 -7.65 3.99 10.96
CA GLU A 116 -7.71 5.45 11.09
C GLU A 116 -9.17 5.96 11.17
N THR A 117 -10.09 5.39 10.38
CA THR A 117 -11.51 5.77 10.45
C THR A 117 -12.21 5.29 11.73
N GLU A 118 -11.82 4.13 12.27
CA GLU A 118 -12.36 3.62 13.53
C GLU A 118 -11.89 4.47 14.72
N ILE A 119 -10.60 4.84 14.74
CA ILE A 119 -10.05 5.75 15.76
C ILE A 119 -10.77 7.10 15.69
N GLN A 120 -10.94 7.66 14.50
CA GLN A 120 -11.66 8.92 14.33
C GLN A 120 -13.12 8.83 14.81
N ARG A 121 -13.83 7.73 14.53
CA ARG A 121 -15.19 7.51 15.05
C ARG A 121 -15.20 7.39 16.57
N ALA A 122 -14.24 6.66 17.15
CA ALA A 122 -14.14 6.50 18.59
C ALA A 122 -13.84 7.82 19.30
N ASP A 123 -12.92 8.63 18.76
CA ASP A 123 -12.59 9.95 19.29
C ASP A 123 -13.77 10.91 19.15
N ALA A 124 -14.44 10.93 18.01
CA ALA A 124 -15.62 11.76 17.80
C ALA A 124 -16.79 11.35 18.73
N SER A 125 -16.91 10.06 19.03
CA SER A 125 -17.88 9.56 20.03
C SER A 125 -17.52 9.99 21.44
N ARG A 126 -16.23 9.96 21.81
CA ARG A 126 -15.74 10.44 23.12
C ARG A 126 -16.01 11.94 23.29
N LEU A 127 -15.72 12.74 22.26
CA LEU A 127 -16.03 14.17 22.22
C LEU A 127 -17.54 14.44 22.37
N GLY A 128 -18.38 13.56 21.81
CA GLY A 128 -19.82 13.60 22.00
C GLY A 128 -20.27 13.35 23.45
N GLU A 129 -19.64 12.40 24.14
CA GLU A 129 -19.89 12.09 25.55
C GLU A 129 -19.35 13.17 26.52
N GLU A 130 -18.18 13.76 26.21
CA GLU A 130 -17.65 14.94 26.93
C GLU A 130 -18.58 16.15 26.77
N GLY A 131 -19.16 16.30 25.57
CA GLY A 131 -20.17 17.29 25.25
C GLY A 131 -19.62 18.68 24.91
N ALA A 132 -20.38 19.44 24.13
CA ALA A 132 -20.05 20.82 23.79
C ALA A 132 -20.56 21.77 24.87
N ALA A 133 -19.68 22.60 25.42
CA ALA A 133 -20.02 23.55 26.48
C ALA A 133 -19.93 25.01 26.01
N ALA A 134 -20.82 25.85 26.52
CA ALA A 134 -20.71 27.29 26.43
C ALA A 134 -21.11 27.93 27.76
N SER A 135 -20.47 29.03 28.14
CA SER A 135 -20.80 29.79 29.33
C SER A 135 -20.82 31.28 29.06
N VAL A 136 -21.63 31.99 29.84
CA VAL A 136 -21.79 33.44 29.73
C VAL A 136 -22.05 34.03 31.10
N VAL A 137 -21.44 35.18 31.37
CA VAL A 137 -21.72 35.95 32.58
C VAL A 137 -22.79 36.98 32.24
N VAL A 138 -23.90 36.94 32.97
CA VAL A 138 -25.01 37.87 32.86
C VAL A 138 -24.98 38.78 34.07
N GLY A 139 -24.79 40.08 33.80
CA GLY A 139 -24.82 41.10 34.84
C GLY A 139 -26.18 41.18 35.54
N PRO A 140 -26.24 41.90 36.66
CA PRO A 140 -27.50 42.18 37.32
C PRO A 140 -28.45 42.97 36.41
N CYS A 141 -29.75 42.75 36.58
CA CYS A 141 -30.77 43.55 35.94
C CYS A 141 -30.69 44.99 36.45
N LYS A 142 -30.50 45.94 35.52
CA LYS A 142 -30.57 47.36 35.83
C LYS A 142 -31.93 47.88 35.39
N PRO A 143 -32.73 48.48 36.28
CA PRO A 143 -34.01 49.05 35.90
C PRO A 143 -33.78 50.26 34.99
N GLU A 144 -34.32 50.22 33.77
CA GLU A 144 -34.36 51.42 32.91
C GLU A 144 -35.48 52.35 33.40
N GLY A 145 -35.11 53.29 34.27
CA GLY A 145 -36.01 54.31 34.81
C GLY A 145 -36.64 53.95 36.17
N ALA A 146 -37.09 54.99 36.89
CA ALA A 146 -37.52 54.93 38.31
C ALA A 146 -38.79 54.10 38.61
N LYS A 147 -39.37 53.41 37.62
CA LYS A 147 -40.63 52.65 37.75
C LYS A 147 -40.57 51.20 37.26
N GLN A 148 -39.49 50.76 36.61
CA GLN A 148 -39.38 49.39 36.13
C GLN A 148 -38.76 48.53 37.23
N ALA A 149 -39.55 47.79 38.01
CA ALA A 149 -38.98 46.77 38.90
C ALA A 149 -38.35 45.67 38.05
N CYS A 150 -37.19 45.15 38.46
CA CYS A 150 -36.56 44.00 37.80
C CYS A 150 -37.42 42.75 37.99
N THR A 151 -38.28 42.51 37.01
CA THR A 151 -39.14 41.35 36.89
C THR A 151 -38.61 40.42 35.79
N GLU A 152 -39.03 39.16 35.80
CA GLU A 152 -38.68 38.20 34.74
C GLU A 152 -39.07 38.73 33.33
N GLN A 153 -40.16 39.50 33.23
CA GLN A 153 -40.64 40.05 31.96
C GLN A 153 -39.76 41.19 31.43
N SER A 154 -39.16 41.98 32.33
CA SER A 154 -38.26 43.09 31.99
C SER A 154 -36.79 42.68 31.93
N ALA A 155 -36.48 41.41 32.25
CA ALA A 155 -35.12 40.91 32.31
C ALA A 155 -34.48 40.81 30.91
N PRO A 156 -33.19 41.12 30.76
CA PRO A 156 -32.48 40.85 29.53
C PRO A 156 -32.47 39.34 29.25
N ARG A 157 -33.01 38.96 28.08
CA ARG A 157 -33.00 37.58 27.59
C ARG A 157 -31.81 37.39 26.68
N ILE A 158 -30.97 36.43 27.01
CA ILE A 158 -29.83 36.04 26.18
C ILE A 158 -30.01 34.60 25.70
N ALA A 159 -29.43 34.29 24.54
CA ALA A 159 -29.37 32.93 24.03
C ALA A 159 -27.95 32.38 24.25
N LEU A 160 -27.84 31.31 25.03
CA LEU A 160 -26.58 30.61 25.25
C LEU A 160 -26.50 29.41 24.30
N CYS A 161 -25.56 29.44 23.36
CA CYS A 161 -25.47 28.46 22.29
C CYS A 161 -24.19 27.63 22.38
N ALA A 162 -24.33 26.31 22.30
CA ALA A 162 -23.21 25.39 22.09
C ALA A 162 -23.22 24.89 20.64
N ARG A 163 -22.03 24.81 20.01
CA ARG A 163 -21.87 24.30 18.65
C ARG A 163 -21.60 22.79 18.70
N VAL A 164 -22.40 22.01 17.98
CA VAL A 164 -22.24 20.56 17.80
C VAL A 164 -22.23 20.23 16.31
N PRO A 165 -21.63 19.11 15.87
CA PRO A 165 -21.63 18.76 14.44
C PRO A 165 -23.06 18.60 13.88
N ALA A 166 -23.28 18.96 12.62
CA ALA A 166 -24.62 18.96 12.02
C ALA A 166 -25.28 17.58 12.00
N ALA A 167 -24.49 16.52 11.79
CA ALA A 167 -24.95 15.13 11.80
C ALA A 167 -25.22 14.57 13.21
N ALA A 168 -24.82 15.29 14.26
CA ALA A 168 -24.93 14.79 15.63
C ALA A 168 -26.37 14.81 16.14
N SER A 169 -26.77 13.75 16.82
CA SER A 169 -27.99 13.68 17.62
C SER A 169 -27.73 14.22 19.04
N VAL A 170 -28.60 15.10 19.54
CA VAL A 170 -28.48 15.61 20.92
C VAL A 170 -29.01 14.54 21.87
N LYS A 171 -28.16 14.06 22.78
CA LYS A 171 -28.54 13.09 23.82
C LYS A 171 -29.10 13.78 25.06
N GLU A 172 -28.38 14.78 25.54
CA GLU A 172 -28.70 15.45 26.80
C GLU A 172 -28.25 16.90 26.77
N VAL A 173 -29.11 17.80 27.27
CA VAL A 173 -28.77 19.20 27.51
C VAL A 173 -28.74 19.42 29.02
N GLN A 174 -27.57 19.73 29.55
CA GLN A 174 -27.36 20.01 30.96
C GLN A 174 -27.16 21.51 31.16
N LEU A 175 -27.91 22.09 32.09
CA LEU A 175 -27.96 23.52 32.35
C LEU A 175 -27.46 23.80 33.76
N TYR A 176 -26.66 24.85 33.90
CA TYR A 176 -26.05 25.22 35.17
C TYR A 176 -26.13 26.72 35.40
N ILE A 177 -26.45 27.11 36.63
CA ILE A 177 -26.52 28.51 37.07
C ILE A 177 -25.62 28.67 38.29
N GLY A 178 -24.55 29.44 38.13
CA GLY A 178 -23.61 29.75 39.20
C GLY A 178 -23.57 31.23 39.57
N ALA A 179 -22.91 31.55 40.68
CA ALA A 179 -22.38 32.89 40.91
C ALA A 179 -21.16 33.14 40.01
N GLU A 180 -20.91 34.40 39.63
CA GLU A 180 -19.79 34.78 38.74
C GLU A 180 -18.43 34.20 39.15
N LYS A 181 -18.19 34.02 40.46
CA LYS A 181 -17.05 33.30 41.02
C LYS A 181 -17.56 32.06 41.78
N PRO A 182 -17.77 30.92 41.10
CA PRO A 182 -18.28 29.73 41.76
C PRO A 182 -17.20 29.17 42.71
N LYS A 183 -17.54 29.00 43.99
CA LYS A 183 -16.69 28.33 44.98
C LYS A 183 -16.82 26.80 44.95
N GLN A 184 -17.90 26.32 44.32
CA GLN A 184 -18.29 24.90 44.24
C GLN A 184 -18.16 24.39 42.80
N PRO A 185 -17.97 23.08 42.61
CA PRO A 185 -17.95 22.49 41.28
C PRO A 185 -19.29 22.69 40.57
N TRP A 186 -19.25 22.80 39.24
CA TRP A 186 -20.43 23.08 38.42
C TRP A 186 -21.56 22.06 38.57
N GLN A 187 -21.22 20.81 38.87
CA GLN A 187 -22.16 19.69 38.96
C GLN A 187 -23.24 19.94 40.03
N ASP A 188 -22.91 20.66 41.09
CA ASP A 188 -23.82 20.96 42.20
C ASP A 188 -24.81 22.10 41.87
N ASN A 189 -24.56 22.84 40.78
CA ASN A 189 -25.36 23.99 40.35
C ASN A 189 -26.26 23.66 39.14
N ARG A 190 -26.58 22.37 38.95
CA ARG A 190 -27.44 21.92 37.85
C ARG A 190 -28.87 22.36 38.10
N VAL A 191 -29.52 22.86 37.05
CA VAL A 191 -30.91 23.31 37.08
C VAL A 191 -31.70 22.66 35.94
N GLN A 192 -33.00 22.47 36.14
CA GLN A 192 -33.87 21.95 35.08
C GLN A 192 -34.32 23.07 34.14
N PRO A 193 -34.60 22.76 32.85
CA PRO A 193 -35.23 23.71 31.94
C PRO A 193 -36.54 24.23 32.54
N GLY A 194 -36.74 25.55 32.54
CA GLY A 194 -37.92 26.17 33.13
C GLY A 194 -37.91 26.26 34.66
N GLU A 195 -36.87 25.83 35.36
CA GLU A 195 -36.73 26.02 36.81
C GLU A 195 -36.15 27.40 37.11
N GLU A 196 -36.71 28.08 38.10
CA GLU A 196 -36.14 29.32 38.63
C GLU A 196 -35.05 28.99 39.67
N ALA A 197 -33.85 29.54 39.47
CA ALA A 197 -32.78 29.48 40.43
C ALA A 197 -32.20 30.88 40.68
N GLY A 198 -32.40 31.39 41.89
CA GLY A 198 -31.75 32.60 42.36
C GLY A 198 -32.03 33.86 41.53
N GLN A 199 -33.32 34.08 41.18
CA GLN A 199 -33.81 35.17 40.33
C GLN A 199 -33.30 35.12 38.89
N SER A 200 -33.10 33.90 38.40
CA SER A 200 -32.74 33.63 37.02
C SER A 200 -33.34 32.30 36.57
N ARG A 201 -33.57 32.15 35.26
CA ARG A 201 -34.26 30.98 34.71
C ARG A 201 -33.79 30.70 33.29
N PHE A 202 -33.66 29.41 32.97
CA PHE A 202 -33.54 28.96 31.59
C PHE A 202 -34.92 28.72 30.99
N ALA A 203 -35.05 28.92 29.67
CA ALA A 203 -36.25 28.57 28.93
C ALA A 203 -36.62 27.09 29.13
N GLU A 204 -37.86 26.73 28.84
CA GLU A 204 -38.33 25.34 28.96
C GLU A 204 -37.82 24.44 27.83
N LYS A 205 -37.52 25.03 26.67
CA LYS A 205 -37.08 24.32 25.47
C LYS A 205 -35.82 24.96 24.91
N PHE A 206 -34.92 24.11 24.42
CA PHE A 206 -33.82 24.56 23.58
C PHE A 206 -34.29 24.75 22.13
N THR A 207 -33.53 25.51 21.36
CA THR A 207 -33.75 25.70 19.93
C THR A 207 -32.51 25.26 19.17
N GLU A 208 -32.70 24.51 18.09
CA GLU A 208 -31.62 24.16 17.17
C GLU A 208 -31.56 25.17 16.02
N ARG A 209 -30.36 25.64 15.69
CA ARG A 209 -30.13 26.53 14.56
C ARG A 209 -29.03 25.96 13.66
N PRO A 210 -29.20 25.92 12.34
CA PRO A 210 -28.12 25.54 11.44
C PRO A 210 -26.98 26.57 11.50
N ASP A 211 -25.74 26.08 11.44
CA ASP A 211 -24.53 26.89 11.53
C ASP A 211 -23.42 26.27 10.66
N GLY A 212 -23.60 26.40 9.34
CA GLY A 212 -22.67 25.84 8.35
C GLY A 212 -22.63 24.31 8.37
N ASP A 213 -21.45 23.75 8.65
CA ASP A 213 -21.19 22.31 8.84
C ASP A 213 -21.56 21.81 10.25
N ALA A 214 -21.99 22.72 11.12
CA ALA A 214 -22.41 22.47 12.48
C ALA A 214 -23.88 22.90 12.68
N LYS A 215 -24.40 22.56 13.87
CA LYS A 215 -25.64 23.12 14.38
C LYS A 215 -25.40 23.71 15.77
N GLN A 216 -26.10 24.79 16.06
CA GLN A 216 -26.09 25.44 17.37
C GLN A 216 -27.30 24.99 18.16
N ILE A 217 -27.05 24.51 19.37
CA ILE A 217 -28.08 24.22 20.36
C ILE A 217 -28.11 25.39 21.32
N CYS A 218 -29.17 26.19 21.25
CA CYS A 218 -29.31 27.42 22.01
C CYS A 218 -30.36 27.26 23.11
N GLN A 219 -30.02 27.71 24.32
CA GLN A 219 -30.95 27.81 25.45
C GLN A 219 -31.17 29.29 25.78
N GLY A 220 -32.43 29.72 25.88
CA GLY A 220 -32.75 31.04 26.41
C GLY A 220 -32.46 31.13 27.90
N PHE A 221 -31.85 32.21 28.36
CA PHE A 221 -31.58 32.48 29.77
C PHE A 221 -31.94 33.93 30.11
N ALA A 222 -32.54 34.13 31.28
CA ALA A 222 -32.88 35.44 31.81
C ALA A 222 -32.41 35.57 33.26
N ASN A 223 -31.82 36.72 33.60
CA ASN A 223 -31.45 37.09 34.97
C ASN A 223 -32.13 38.41 35.34
N TRP A 224 -32.97 38.40 36.37
CA TRP A 224 -33.62 39.59 36.92
C TRP A 224 -33.13 39.95 38.32
N SER A 225 -32.03 39.36 38.78
CA SER A 225 -31.42 39.80 40.04
C SER A 225 -30.89 41.23 39.91
N GLY A 226 -31.35 42.15 40.76
CA GLY A 226 -30.93 43.55 40.74
C GLY A 226 -29.51 43.78 41.30
N GLU A 227 -28.96 42.80 42.02
CA GLU A 227 -27.69 42.95 42.75
C GLU A 227 -26.61 41.97 42.28
N LYS A 228 -26.99 40.78 41.79
CA LYS A 228 -26.07 39.68 41.56
C LYS A 228 -25.91 39.36 40.08
N SER A 229 -24.66 39.36 39.64
CA SER A 229 -24.26 38.70 38.39
C SER A 229 -24.36 37.19 38.54
N ARG A 230 -24.78 36.53 37.46
CA ARG A 230 -24.88 35.07 37.37
C ARG A 230 -24.10 34.58 36.18
N ILE A 231 -23.53 33.39 36.32
CA ILE A 231 -22.93 32.69 35.19
C ILE A 231 -23.86 31.56 34.78
N ALA A 232 -24.30 31.61 33.52
CA ALA A 232 -25.09 30.56 32.91
C ALA A 232 -24.17 29.68 32.07
N ARG A 233 -24.31 28.36 32.19
CA ARG A 233 -23.55 27.39 31.40
C ARG A 233 -24.48 26.34 30.82
N ILE A 234 -24.28 26.02 29.55
CA ILE A 234 -24.90 24.90 28.84
C ILE A 234 -23.83 23.86 28.55
N LEU A 235 -24.17 22.59 28.69
CA LEU A 235 -23.38 21.45 28.25
C LEU A 235 -24.29 20.53 27.44
N VAL A 236 -23.92 20.29 26.19
CA VAL A 236 -24.70 19.49 25.25
C VAL A 236 -23.95 18.21 24.95
N LYS A 237 -24.44 17.09 25.48
CA LYS A 237 -23.95 15.76 25.11
C LYS A 237 -24.61 15.32 23.82
N TYR A 238 -23.81 14.79 22.90
CA TYR A 238 -24.28 14.40 21.58
C TYR A 238 -23.68 13.06 21.15
N ALA A 239 -24.27 12.42 20.15
CA ALA A 239 -23.70 11.27 19.48
C ALA A 239 -23.70 11.46 17.97
N LEU A 240 -22.65 10.98 17.33
CA LEU A 240 -22.42 11.02 15.90
C LEU A 240 -22.79 9.70 15.23
#